data_AF-A0A7C6ENX8-F1
#
_entry.id   AF-A0A7C6ENX8-F1
#
_cell.length_a   1.000
_cell.length_b   1.000
_cell.length_c   1.000
_cell.angle_alpha   90.00
_cell.angle_beta   90.00
_cell.angle_gamma   90.00
#
_symmetry.space_group_name_H-M   'P 1'
#
loop_
_entity.id
_entity.type
_entity.pdbx_description
1 polymer ?
#
loop_
_entity_poly.entity_id
_entity_poly.type
_entity_poly.pdbx_seq_one_letter_code
_entity_poly.pdbx_strand_id
1 'polypeptide(L)'
;DNFNNSATTKEVSAKVAEMLKKENHPLCKELLTLEQYFVKPSVWIIGGDGWAYDIGYGGLDHVIASGEDVNILVLDTEVYSNTGGQASKASPLAAVAKFAASGKRIRKKDLGLIATTYGYVYVAQVSMGASQSQYLKAIREAEAYHGPSIIIAYAPCINHGLHNGMGKSQEEAKLAVECGYWTLYRYNPELEKQGQNPFQIDSKEPDWSKFQAYLNSEVRFTSLKKTFPQDAEILFKEAEENAKWRYNQYRRLATAFATEKTI
;
A
#
# COMPACT_ATOMS: atom_id res chain seq x y z
N ASP A 1 -10.26 -20.52 22.40
CA ASP A 1 -9.53 -19.30 22.78
C ASP A 1 -8.59 -18.79 21.70
N ASN A 2 -7.62 -19.57 21.21
CA ASN A 2 -6.58 -19.07 20.29
C ASN A 2 -6.84 -19.31 18.79
N PHE A 3 -8.07 -19.57 18.36
CA PHE A 3 -8.37 -19.94 16.97
C PHE A 3 -8.01 -18.84 15.96
N ASN A 4 -7.98 -17.57 16.39
CA ASN A 4 -7.62 -16.41 15.58
C ASN A 4 -6.11 -16.06 15.61
N ASN A 5 -5.27 -16.83 16.30
CA ASN A 5 -3.83 -16.61 16.38
C ASN A 5 -3.08 -17.62 15.49
N SER A 6 -2.50 -17.16 14.37
CA SER A 6 -1.80 -18.04 13.41
C SER A 6 -0.58 -18.74 14.02
N ALA A 7 0.21 -18.04 14.84
CA ALA A 7 1.37 -18.62 15.51
C ALA A 7 0.97 -19.72 16.50
N THR A 8 -0.03 -19.44 17.36
CA THR A 8 -0.49 -20.41 18.36
C THR A 8 -1.19 -21.60 17.70
N THR A 9 -2.10 -21.37 16.75
CA THR A 9 -2.77 -22.47 16.04
C THR A 9 -1.78 -23.39 15.35
N LYS A 10 -0.74 -22.85 14.70
CA LYS A 10 0.33 -23.64 14.09
C LYS A 10 1.10 -24.49 15.11
N GLU A 11 1.39 -23.95 16.29
CA GLU A 11 2.09 -24.68 17.36
C GLU A 11 1.24 -25.84 17.93
N VAL A 12 -0.06 -25.62 18.12
CA VAL A 12 -0.92 -26.59 18.82
C VAL A 12 -1.60 -27.59 17.89
N SER A 13 -1.74 -27.30 16.58
CA SER A 13 -2.53 -28.13 15.65
C SER A 13 -2.09 -29.59 15.61
N ALA A 14 -0.78 -29.86 15.59
CA ALA A 14 -0.25 -31.22 15.59
C ALA A 14 -0.64 -31.98 16.87
N LYS A 15 -0.55 -31.31 18.03
CA LYS A 15 -0.95 -31.88 19.33
C LYS A 15 -2.45 -32.16 19.37
N VAL A 16 -3.27 -31.26 18.83
CA VAL A 16 -4.73 -31.46 18.71
C VAL A 16 -5.03 -32.69 17.86
N ALA A 17 -4.42 -32.80 16.68
CA ALA A 17 -4.60 -33.96 15.81
C ALA A 17 -4.16 -35.28 16.48
N GLU A 18 -3.05 -35.28 17.20
CA GLU A 18 -2.59 -36.46 17.97
C GLU A 18 -3.54 -36.86 19.09
N MET A 19 -4.11 -35.88 19.82
CA MET A 19 -5.10 -36.17 20.87
C MET A 19 -6.38 -36.74 20.27
N LEU A 20 -6.87 -36.16 19.16
CA LEU A 20 -8.08 -36.65 18.49
C LEU A 20 -7.91 -38.08 17.94
N LYS A 21 -6.71 -38.46 17.49
CA LYS A 21 -6.39 -39.83 17.02
C LYS A 21 -6.46 -40.89 18.13
N LYS A 22 -6.32 -40.49 19.39
CA LYS A 22 -6.36 -41.39 20.57
C LYS A 22 -7.78 -41.61 21.08
N GLU A 23 -8.74 -40.80 20.65
CA GLU A 23 -10.13 -40.86 21.08
C GLU A 23 -11.01 -41.60 20.07
N ASN A 24 -11.93 -42.44 20.57
CA ASN A 24 -12.83 -43.25 19.74
C ASN A 24 -14.18 -42.59 19.45
N HIS A 25 -14.42 -41.37 19.97
CA HIS A 25 -15.68 -40.66 19.78
C HIS A 25 -15.88 -40.30 18.28
N PRO A 26 -17.08 -40.50 17.71
CA PRO A 26 -17.35 -40.21 16.29
C PRO A 26 -16.96 -38.79 15.86
N LEU A 27 -17.19 -37.79 16.72
CA LEU A 27 -16.80 -36.40 16.49
C LEU A 27 -15.28 -36.23 16.28
N CYS A 28 -14.44 -37.03 16.95
CA CYS A 28 -12.99 -36.93 16.79
C CYS A 28 -12.57 -37.38 15.38
N LYS A 29 -13.23 -38.40 14.83
CA LYS A 29 -13.00 -38.85 13.44
C LYS A 29 -13.43 -37.79 12.43
N GLU A 30 -14.57 -37.14 12.68
CA GLU A 30 -15.06 -36.03 11.85
C GLU A 30 -14.09 -34.84 11.88
N LEU A 31 -13.65 -34.41 13.07
CA LEU A 31 -12.69 -33.30 13.22
C LEU A 31 -11.35 -33.58 12.54
N LEU A 32 -10.88 -34.84 12.54
CA LEU A 32 -9.67 -35.23 11.81
C LEU A 32 -9.82 -35.09 10.28
N THR A 33 -11.04 -35.14 9.72
CA THR A 33 -11.25 -34.83 8.28
C THR A 33 -11.10 -33.34 7.97
N LEU A 34 -11.07 -32.50 9.00
CA LEU A 34 -10.91 -31.04 8.95
C LEU A 34 -9.55 -30.58 9.48
N GLU A 35 -8.57 -31.48 9.63
CA GLU A 35 -7.23 -31.18 10.18
C GLU A 35 -6.55 -30.01 9.45
N GLN A 36 -6.79 -29.85 8.15
CA GLN A 36 -6.30 -28.73 7.33
C GLN A 36 -6.79 -27.35 7.79
N TYR A 37 -7.86 -27.28 8.58
CA TYR A 37 -8.43 -26.04 9.11
C TYR A 37 -8.02 -25.75 10.56
N PHE A 38 -7.20 -26.61 11.19
CA PHE A 38 -6.76 -26.38 12.58
C PHE A 38 -5.80 -25.20 12.68
N VAL A 39 -5.02 -24.96 11.63
CA VAL A 39 -4.16 -23.79 11.50
C VAL A 39 -4.98 -22.65 10.90
N LYS A 40 -4.95 -21.47 11.52
CA LYS A 40 -5.62 -20.29 10.98
C LYS A 40 -5.09 -19.98 9.56
N PRO A 41 -5.96 -19.89 8.54
CA PRO A 41 -5.56 -19.44 7.22
C PRO A 41 -5.32 -17.92 7.21
N SER A 42 -4.36 -17.48 6.38
CA SER A 42 -4.14 -16.06 6.09
C SER A 42 -4.71 -15.75 4.71
N VAL A 43 -5.77 -14.93 4.65
CA VAL A 43 -6.48 -14.60 3.40
C VAL A 43 -5.86 -13.36 2.78
N TRP A 44 -5.35 -13.50 1.55
CA TRP A 44 -4.72 -12.43 0.79
C TRP A 44 -5.48 -12.11 -0.50
N ILE A 45 -5.78 -10.84 -0.70
CA ILE A 45 -6.35 -10.29 -1.94
C ILE A 45 -5.26 -9.45 -2.60
N ILE A 46 -4.75 -9.92 -3.74
CA ILE A 46 -3.62 -9.29 -4.42
C ILE A 46 -4.08 -8.77 -5.77
N GLY A 47 -3.77 -7.51 -6.07
CA GLY A 47 -4.10 -6.89 -7.34
C GLY A 47 -3.30 -5.64 -7.65
N GLY A 48 -3.39 -5.17 -8.90
CA GLY A 48 -2.73 -3.93 -9.33
C GLY A 48 -3.56 -2.68 -9.04
N ASP A 49 -2.99 -1.50 -9.35
CA ASP A 49 -3.66 -0.23 -9.14
C ASP A 49 -4.96 -0.08 -9.94
N GLY A 50 -5.03 -0.59 -11.17
CA GLY A 50 -6.27 -0.53 -11.95
C GLY A 50 -7.45 -1.29 -11.34
N TRP A 51 -7.19 -2.33 -10.56
CA TRP A 51 -8.24 -2.97 -9.78
C TRP A 51 -8.59 -2.13 -8.55
N ALA A 52 -7.60 -1.82 -7.71
CA ALA A 52 -7.84 -1.21 -6.40
C ALA A 52 -8.36 0.24 -6.46
N TYR A 53 -7.91 1.02 -7.45
CA TYR A 53 -8.26 2.43 -7.56
C TYR A 53 -9.49 2.66 -8.43
N ASP A 54 -9.70 1.82 -9.45
CA ASP A 54 -10.71 1.99 -10.49
C ASP A 54 -11.84 0.96 -10.39
N ILE A 55 -11.76 -0.15 -11.14
CA ILE A 55 -12.91 -1.05 -11.37
C ILE A 55 -13.33 -1.83 -10.12
N GLY A 56 -12.36 -2.21 -9.29
CA GLY A 56 -12.58 -2.97 -8.07
C GLY A 56 -12.76 -2.11 -6.82
N TYR A 57 -12.61 -0.78 -6.93
CA TYR A 57 -12.60 0.09 -5.76
C TYR A 57 -13.88 0.00 -4.93
N GLY A 58 -15.07 -0.04 -5.55
CA GLY A 58 -16.33 -0.15 -4.80
C GLY A 58 -16.43 -1.45 -4.00
N GLY A 59 -15.93 -2.56 -4.54
CA GLY A 59 -15.87 -3.83 -3.81
C GLY A 59 -14.79 -3.84 -2.73
N LEU A 60 -13.61 -3.28 -3.03
CA LEU A 60 -12.51 -3.12 -2.07
C LEU A 60 -12.97 -2.29 -0.86
N ASP A 61 -13.58 -1.14 -1.12
CA ASP A 61 -14.11 -0.24 -0.09
C ASP A 61 -15.13 -0.96 0.81
N HIS A 62 -16.03 -1.74 0.22
CA HIS A 62 -17.00 -2.54 0.97
C HIS A 62 -16.34 -3.65 1.81
N VAL A 63 -15.31 -4.32 1.28
CA VAL A 63 -14.57 -5.37 2.00
C VAL A 63 -13.78 -4.80 3.17
N ILE A 64 -13.10 -3.67 3.01
CA ILE A 64 -12.40 -3.05 4.15
C ILE A 64 -13.38 -2.46 5.17
N ALA A 65 -14.58 -2.04 4.74
CA ALA A 65 -15.61 -1.55 5.63
C ALA A 65 -16.24 -2.66 6.50
N SER A 66 -16.19 -3.93 6.09
CA SER A 66 -16.84 -5.03 6.82
C SER A 66 -16.17 -5.34 8.16
N GLY A 67 -14.90 -4.98 8.34
CA GLY A 67 -14.12 -5.29 9.54
C GLY A 67 -13.56 -6.72 9.59
N GLU A 68 -13.73 -7.50 8.52
CA GLU A 68 -13.23 -8.89 8.46
C GLU A 68 -11.69 -8.95 8.34
N ASP A 69 -11.11 -10.03 8.87
CA ASP A 69 -9.66 -10.29 8.88
C ASP A 69 -9.17 -10.74 7.50
N VAL A 70 -8.86 -9.76 6.65
CA VAL A 70 -8.31 -9.96 5.30
C VAL A 70 -7.16 -9.01 5.01
N ASN A 71 -6.17 -9.51 4.28
CA ASN A 71 -5.00 -8.74 3.88
C ASN A 71 -5.06 -8.38 2.40
N ILE A 72 -4.99 -7.10 2.06
CA ILE A 72 -5.01 -6.61 0.69
C ILE A 72 -3.63 -6.07 0.32
N LEU A 73 -3.05 -6.59 -0.76
CA LEU A 73 -1.79 -6.09 -1.33
C LEU A 73 -2.06 -5.47 -2.70
N VAL A 74 -1.91 -4.15 -2.76
CA VAL A 74 -1.99 -3.38 -4.00
C VAL A 74 -0.59 -3.16 -4.54
N LEU A 75 -0.32 -3.74 -5.72
CA LEU A 75 0.91 -3.52 -6.47
C LEU A 75 0.70 -2.30 -7.37
N ASP A 76 1.11 -1.13 -6.89
CA ASP A 76 0.82 0.15 -7.53
C ASP A 76 1.88 0.49 -8.56
N THR A 77 1.55 0.19 -9.82
CA THR A 77 2.35 0.55 -11.00
C THR A 77 1.90 1.87 -11.61
N GLU A 78 0.86 2.50 -11.07
CA GLU A 78 0.30 3.78 -11.50
C GLU A 78 -0.20 3.81 -12.96
N VAL A 79 -0.38 2.66 -13.60
CA VAL A 79 -0.95 2.48 -14.94
C VAL A 79 -1.55 1.08 -15.05
N TYR A 80 -2.40 0.84 -16.05
CA TYR A 80 -2.82 -0.53 -16.36
C TYR A 80 -1.72 -1.22 -17.16
N SER A 81 -0.73 -1.79 -16.47
CA SER A 81 0.46 -2.35 -17.14
C SER A 81 0.12 -3.45 -18.14
N ASN A 82 -0.68 -4.45 -17.73
CA ASN A 82 -0.95 -5.64 -18.54
C ASN A 82 -1.61 -5.31 -19.89
N THR A 83 -2.52 -4.33 -19.93
CA THR A 83 -3.24 -3.94 -21.14
C THR A 83 -2.51 -2.88 -21.97
N GLY A 84 -1.24 -2.60 -21.66
CA GLY A 84 -0.37 -1.74 -22.45
C GLY A 84 -0.32 -0.28 -22.00
N GLY A 85 -0.46 -0.02 -20.70
CA GLY A 85 -0.14 1.27 -20.08
C GLY A 85 -1.23 2.33 -20.24
N GLN A 86 -2.49 1.99 -19.99
CA GLN A 86 -3.59 2.96 -19.86
C GLN A 86 -3.48 3.75 -18.55
N ALA A 87 -3.93 5.00 -18.59
CA ALA A 87 -4.08 5.81 -17.39
C ALA A 87 -5.08 5.20 -16.41
N SER A 88 -4.74 5.24 -15.12
CA SER A 88 -5.58 4.84 -13.99
C SER A 88 -5.87 6.03 -13.07
N LYS A 89 -6.78 5.87 -12.10
CA LYS A 89 -6.90 6.86 -11.01
C LYS A 89 -5.64 6.93 -10.14
N ALA A 90 -4.77 5.91 -10.18
CA ALA A 90 -3.47 5.90 -9.53
C ALA A 90 -2.36 6.60 -10.35
N SER A 91 -2.53 6.85 -11.65
CA SER A 91 -1.54 7.61 -12.42
C SER A 91 -1.30 9.00 -11.80
N PRO A 92 -0.05 9.46 -11.68
CA PRO A 92 0.27 10.77 -11.12
C PRO A 92 -0.07 11.90 -12.10
N LEU A 93 -0.07 13.14 -11.59
CA LEU A 93 -0.10 14.33 -12.43
C LEU A 93 1.15 14.36 -13.33
N ALA A 94 1.04 14.92 -14.53
CA ALA A 94 2.07 14.99 -15.57
C ALA A 94 2.46 13.66 -16.27
N ALA A 95 2.12 12.49 -15.73
CA ALA A 95 2.46 11.23 -16.41
C ALA A 95 1.67 11.06 -17.72
N VAL A 96 2.40 10.67 -18.76
CA VAL A 96 1.87 10.26 -20.06
C VAL A 96 1.55 8.78 -20.02
N ALA A 97 0.31 8.45 -20.40
CA ALA A 97 -0.19 7.09 -20.55
C ALA A 97 -1.26 7.09 -21.66
N LYS A 98 -1.71 5.90 -22.10
CA LYS A 98 -2.86 5.85 -23.02
C LYS A 98 -4.09 6.46 -22.34
N PHE A 99 -4.86 7.25 -23.09
CA PHE A 99 -5.95 8.12 -22.58
C PHE A 99 -5.51 9.31 -21.71
N ALA A 100 -4.20 9.55 -21.57
CA ALA A 100 -3.60 10.73 -20.96
C ALA A 100 -2.35 11.17 -21.77
N ALA A 101 -2.50 11.27 -23.09
CA ALA A 101 -1.38 11.50 -24.01
C ALA A 101 -0.67 12.85 -23.80
N SER A 102 -1.39 13.86 -23.34
CA SER A 102 -0.86 15.20 -23.00
C SER A 102 -0.46 15.32 -21.53
N GLY A 103 -0.16 14.20 -20.86
CA GLY A 103 0.03 14.17 -19.42
C GLY A 103 -1.30 14.23 -18.67
N LYS A 104 -1.42 13.46 -17.58
CA LYS A 104 -2.60 13.50 -16.72
C LYS A 104 -2.68 14.85 -16.00
N ARG A 105 -3.86 15.48 -16.07
CA ARG A 105 -4.14 16.81 -15.49
C ARG A 105 -4.70 16.77 -14.07
N ILE A 106 -5.04 15.59 -13.58
CA ILE A 106 -5.64 15.39 -12.25
C ILE A 106 -4.64 14.64 -11.37
N ARG A 107 -4.52 15.08 -10.12
CA ARG A 107 -3.69 14.41 -9.11
C ARG A 107 -4.07 12.93 -8.91
N LYS A 108 -3.13 12.15 -8.40
CA LYS A 108 -3.33 10.76 -7.99
C LYS A 108 -4.43 10.68 -6.91
N LYS A 109 -5.36 9.74 -7.03
CA LYS A 109 -6.31 9.41 -5.96
C LYS A 109 -5.54 8.86 -4.76
N ASP A 110 -5.85 9.31 -3.55
CA ASP A 110 -5.18 8.84 -2.34
C ASP A 110 -5.96 7.69 -1.70
N LEU A 111 -5.77 6.46 -2.21
CA LEU A 111 -6.48 5.28 -1.73
C LEU A 111 -6.21 5.00 -0.26
N GLY A 112 -4.94 5.10 0.16
CA GLY A 112 -4.54 4.80 1.52
C GLY A 112 -5.16 5.79 2.50
N LEU A 113 -5.11 7.10 2.21
CA LEU A 113 -5.75 8.10 3.09
C LEU A 113 -7.28 7.90 3.17
N ILE A 114 -7.94 7.56 2.05
CA ILE A 114 -9.38 7.23 2.08
C ILE A 114 -9.63 6.01 3.00
N ALA A 115 -8.83 4.96 2.91
CA ALA A 115 -8.99 3.80 3.79
C ALA A 115 -8.80 4.15 5.29
N THR A 116 -7.90 5.10 5.62
CA THR A 116 -7.72 5.52 7.02
C THR A 116 -8.96 6.20 7.62
N THR A 117 -9.89 6.72 6.82
CA THR A 117 -11.07 7.42 7.35
C THR A 117 -12.05 6.51 8.08
N TYR A 118 -11.96 5.19 7.88
CA TYR A 118 -12.73 4.21 8.64
C TYR A 118 -12.29 4.12 10.11
N GLY A 119 -11.02 4.44 10.42
CA GLY A 119 -10.49 4.34 11.78
C GLY A 119 -10.02 2.95 12.20
N TYR A 120 -10.66 1.89 11.68
CA TYR A 120 -10.40 0.48 12.02
C TYR A 120 -9.74 -0.33 10.88
N VAL A 121 -9.25 0.33 9.84
CA VAL A 121 -8.53 -0.34 8.74
C VAL A 121 -7.04 -0.10 8.93
N TYR A 122 -6.23 -1.15 9.01
CA TYR A 122 -4.78 -0.99 8.98
C TYR A 122 -4.33 -0.59 7.56
N VAL A 123 -3.55 0.47 7.43
CA VAL A 123 -3.09 0.97 6.12
C VAL A 123 -1.57 1.13 6.14
N ALA A 124 -0.88 0.64 5.12
CA ALA A 124 0.54 0.92 4.95
C ALA A 124 0.89 1.27 3.51
N GLN A 125 1.74 2.28 3.34
CA GLN A 125 2.34 2.60 2.05
C GLN A 125 3.83 2.27 2.10
N VAL A 126 4.27 1.37 1.21
CA VAL A 126 5.57 0.71 1.28
C VAL A 126 6.35 0.86 -0.03
N SER A 127 7.68 0.76 0.05
CA SER A 127 8.57 0.68 -1.12
C SER A 127 9.79 -0.15 -0.75
N MET A 128 9.97 -1.29 -1.42
CA MET A 128 11.05 -2.24 -1.13
C MET A 128 12.43 -1.61 -1.34
N GLY A 129 12.60 -0.83 -2.41
CA GLY A 129 13.86 -0.18 -2.75
C GLY A 129 14.26 0.91 -1.76
N ALA A 130 13.27 1.56 -1.14
CA ALA A 130 13.50 2.60 -0.15
C ALA A 130 13.81 2.05 1.24
N SER A 131 13.05 1.05 1.71
CA SER A 131 13.26 0.47 3.04
C SER A 131 12.68 -0.95 3.15
N GLN A 132 13.54 -1.96 3.08
CA GLN A 132 13.16 -3.36 3.28
C GLN A 132 12.67 -3.64 4.71
N SER A 133 13.26 -2.98 5.70
CA SER A 133 12.85 -3.13 7.10
C SER A 133 11.44 -2.59 7.34
N GLN A 134 11.10 -1.43 6.77
CA GLN A 134 9.76 -0.87 6.83
C GLN A 134 8.75 -1.73 6.08
N TYR A 135 9.11 -2.26 4.91
CA TYR A 135 8.26 -3.17 4.14
C TYR A 135 7.92 -4.43 4.95
N LEU A 136 8.93 -5.10 5.53
CA LEU A 136 8.72 -6.30 6.34
C LEU A 136 7.93 -6.01 7.62
N LYS A 137 8.18 -4.86 8.26
CA LYS A 137 7.41 -4.42 9.43
C LYS A 137 5.93 -4.24 9.07
N ALA A 138 5.63 -3.55 7.98
CA ALA A 138 4.27 -3.31 7.53
C ALA A 138 3.51 -4.60 7.21
N ILE A 139 4.16 -5.57 6.55
CA ILE A 139 3.57 -6.89 6.25
C ILE A 139 3.25 -7.67 7.53
N ARG A 140 4.17 -7.67 8.51
CA ARG A 140 3.97 -8.36 9.78
C ARG A 140 2.86 -7.73 10.63
N GLU A 141 2.82 -6.40 10.69
CA GLU A 141 1.77 -5.68 11.42
C GLU A 141 0.40 -5.89 10.76
N ALA A 142 0.31 -5.82 9.43
CA ALA A 142 -0.92 -6.09 8.69
C ALA A 142 -1.46 -7.50 8.92
N GLU A 143 -0.61 -8.53 8.82
CA GLU A 143 -1.02 -9.93 8.98
C GLU A 143 -1.40 -10.27 10.43
N ALA A 144 -0.76 -9.63 11.40
CA ALA A 144 -1.08 -9.79 12.82
C ALA A 144 -2.32 -8.99 13.25
N TYR A 145 -2.78 -8.03 12.44
CA TYR A 145 -3.94 -7.22 12.74
C TYR A 145 -5.23 -8.04 12.58
N HIS A 146 -6.06 -8.08 13.62
CA HIS A 146 -7.34 -8.80 13.61
C HIS A 146 -8.45 -7.95 12.97
N GLY A 147 -8.30 -7.66 11.70
CA GLY A 147 -9.21 -6.83 10.93
C GLY A 147 -8.69 -6.58 9.50
N PRO A 148 -9.31 -5.65 8.77
CA PRO A 148 -8.96 -5.39 7.38
C PRO A 148 -7.64 -4.63 7.30
N SER A 149 -6.73 -5.15 6.48
CA SER A 149 -5.41 -4.57 6.25
C SER A 149 -5.22 -4.26 4.76
N ILE A 150 -4.73 -3.06 4.44
CA ILE A 150 -4.36 -2.68 3.07
C ILE A 150 -2.90 -2.20 3.01
N ILE A 151 -2.13 -2.80 2.12
CA ILE A 151 -0.74 -2.45 1.84
C ILE A 151 -0.64 -1.99 0.39
N ILE A 152 -0.17 -0.76 0.19
CA ILE A 152 0.03 -0.16 -1.13
C ILE A 152 1.53 -0.12 -1.38
N ALA A 153 2.01 -0.98 -2.27
CA ALA A 153 3.41 -1.15 -2.59
C ALA A 153 3.76 -0.46 -3.91
N TYR A 154 4.73 0.45 -3.89
CA TYR A 154 5.27 1.04 -5.13
C TYR A 154 5.94 -0.05 -5.99
N ALA A 155 5.48 -0.19 -7.22
CA ALA A 155 5.95 -1.22 -8.15
C ALA A 155 6.48 -0.58 -9.45
N PRO A 156 7.81 -0.34 -9.55
CA PRO A 156 8.43 0.09 -10.80
C PRO A 156 8.09 -0.84 -11.96
N CYS A 157 7.73 -0.28 -13.11
CA CYS A 157 7.21 -1.02 -14.25
C CYS A 157 7.91 -0.62 -15.55
N ILE A 158 7.97 -1.53 -16.52
CA ILE A 158 8.45 -1.23 -17.88
C ILE A 158 7.69 -0.07 -18.53
N ASN A 159 6.41 0.13 -18.16
CA ASN A 159 5.60 1.24 -18.68
C ASN A 159 6.02 2.61 -18.13
N HIS A 160 6.79 2.68 -17.05
CA HIS A 160 7.43 3.92 -16.61
C HIS A 160 8.54 4.34 -17.56
N GLY A 161 9.20 3.35 -18.18
CA GLY A 161 10.34 3.55 -19.07
C GLY A 161 11.51 4.16 -18.32
N LEU A 162 12.04 3.43 -17.33
CA LEU A 162 13.20 3.87 -16.55
C LEU A 162 14.41 4.05 -17.48
N HIS A 163 15.02 5.24 -17.51
CA HIS A 163 16.17 5.50 -18.39
C HIS A 163 17.36 4.59 -18.09
N ASN A 164 17.55 4.21 -16.82
CA ASN A 164 18.62 3.31 -16.41
C ASN A 164 18.26 1.82 -16.51
N GLY A 165 17.08 1.50 -17.08
CA GLY A 165 16.59 0.14 -17.25
C GLY A 165 16.03 -0.51 -15.98
N MET A 166 15.28 -1.60 -16.15
CA MET A 166 14.59 -2.28 -15.03
C MET A 166 15.53 -2.92 -14.00
N GLY A 167 16.80 -3.15 -14.34
CA GLY A 167 17.83 -3.57 -13.39
C GLY A 167 18.08 -2.55 -12.28
N LYS A 168 17.64 -1.29 -12.46
CA LYS A 168 17.70 -0.22 -11.46
C LYS A 168 16.37 0.07 -10.78
N SER A 169 15.39 -0.82 -10.89
CA SER A 169 14.05 -0.65 -10.27
C SER A 169 14.11 -0.35 -8.77
N GLN A 170 14.99 -1.00 -8.01
CA GLN A 170 15.14 -0.73 -6.57
C GLN A 170 15.73 0.66 -6.30
N GLU A 171 16.66 1.12 -7.13
CA GLU A 171 17.23 2.48 -7.04
C GLU A 171 16.18 3.53 -7.39
N GLU A 172 15.34 3.27 -8.40
CA GLU A 172 14.22 4.15 -8.75
C GLU A 172 13.19 4.24 -7.62
N ALA A 173 12.80 3.10 -7.05
CA ALA A 173 11.86 3.03 -5.94
C ALA A 173 12.40 3.72 -4.68
N LYS A 174 13.73 3.72 -4.49
CA LYS A 174 14.42 4.49 -3.45
C LYS A 174 14.36 5.99 -3.74
N LEU A 175 14.70 6.40 -4.97
CA LEU A 175 14.69 7.79 -5.40
C LEU A 175 13.28 8.41 -5.28
N ALA A 176 12.25 7.66 -5.67
CA ALA A 176 10.85 8.05 -5.52
C ALA A 176 10.49 8.43 -4.07
N VAL A 177 11.05 7.72 -3.08
CA VAL A 177 10.84 8.06 -1.67
C VAL A 177 11.72 9.22 -1.23
N GLU A 178 13.00 9.22 -1.60
CA GLU A 178 13.93 10.29 -1.23
C GLU A 178 13.48 11.67 -1.71
N CYS A 179 12.88 11.75 -2.90
CA CYS A 179 12.44 13.01 -3.49
C CYS A 179 11.01 13.43 -3.08
N GLY A 180 10.28 12.59 -2.33
CA GLY A 180 8.92 12.88 -1.86
C GLY A 180 7.81 12.56 -2.86
N TYR A 181 8.14 11.90 -3.97
CA TYR A 181 7.16 11.37 -4.90
C TYR A 181 6.29 10.27 -4.27
N TRP A 182 6.90 9.43 -3.43
CA TRP A 182 6.23 8.39 -2.66
C TRP A 182 6.57 8.52 -1.18
N THR A 183 5.59 8.58 -0.29
CA THR A 183 5.83 8.66 1.17
C THR A 183 5.65 7.29 1.80
N LEU A 184 6.53 6.90 2.73
CA LEU A 184 6.32 5.68 3.51
C LEU A 184 5.58 6.02 4.79
N TYR A 185 4.47 5.33 5.04
CA TYR A 185 3.70 5.51 6.27
C TYR A 185 2.98 4.22 6.66
N ARG A 186 2.57 4.16 7.92
CA ARG A 186 1.66 3.16 8.47
C ARG A 186 0.60 3.87 9.29
N TYR A 187 -0.63 3.40 9.16
CA TYR A 187 -1.76 3.73 10.01
C TYR A 187 -2.15 2.44 10.74
N ASN A 188 -1.95 2.40 12.05
CA ASN A 188 -2.24 1.25 12.87
C ASN A 188 -3.32 1.59 13.92
N PRO A 189 -4.58 1.13 13.74
CA PRO A 189 -5.68 1.38 14.66
C PRO A 189 -5.40 0.95 16.11
N GLU A 190 -4.58 -0.07 16.34
CA GLU A 190 -4.29 -0.56 17.69
C GLU A 190 -3.51 0.44 18.54
N LEU A 191 -2.82 1.40 17.93
CA LEU A 191 -2.09 2.45 18.64
C LEU A 191 -3.04 3.46 19.30
N GLU A 192 -4.21 3.70 18.71
CA GLU A 192 -5.21 4.59 19.28
C GLU A 192 -5.75 4.04 20.60
N LYS A 193 -5.91 2.71 20.71
CA LYS A 193 -6.26 2.03 21.97
C LYS A 193 -5.20 2.22 23.06
N GLN A 194 -3.97 2.55 22.68
CA GLN A 194 -2.85 2.83 23.58
C GLN A 194 -2.66 4.33 23.85
N GLY A 195 -3.58 5.18 23.37
CA GLY A 195 -3.48 6.64 23.48
C GLY A 195 -2.35 7.23 22.64
N GLN A 196 -1.94 6.56 21.57
CA GLN A 196 -0.90 7.00 20.64
C GLN A 196 -1.50 7.35 19.28
N ASN A 197 -0.78 8.17 18.50
CA ASN A 197 -1.18 8.48 17.14
C ASN A 197 -1.12 7.22 16.26
N PRO A 198 -2.24 6.80 15.64
CA PRO A 198 -2.23 5.68 14.72
C PRO A 198 -1.42 5.95 13.44
N PHE A 199 -1.31 7.21 13.01
CA PHE A 199 -0.63 7.59 11.77
C PHE A 199 0.86 7.89 12.00
N GLN A 200 1.74 7.11 11.37
CA GLN A 200 3.20 7.19 11.49
C GLN A 200 3.83 7.34 10.10
N ILE A 201 4.63 8.40 9.91
CA ILE A 201 5.48 8.52 8.72
C ILE A 201 6.80 7.80 8.98
N ASP A 202 7.15 6.86 8.13
CA ASP A 202 8.37 6.04 8.24
C ASP A 202 9.51 6.54 7.33
N SER A 203 9.21 7.34 6.31
CA SER A 203 10.23 7.96 5.45
C SER A 203 10.78 9.24 6.09
N LYS A 204 12.03 9.57 5.79
CA LYS A 204 12.63 10.86 6.16
C LYS A 204 11.95 12.02 5.45
N GLU A 205 12.24 13.24 5.89
CA GLU A 205 11.84 14.43 5.16
C GLU A 205 12.42 14.40 3.72
N PRO A 206 11.58 14.62 2.69
CA PRO A 206 12.02 14.57 1.31
C PRO A 206 13.07 15.63 0.94
N ASP A 207 14.01 15.24 0.10
CA ASP A 207 14.88 16.16 -0.63
C ASP A 207 14.19 16.61 -1.92
N TRP A 208 13.42 17.70 -1.83
CA TRP A 208 12.65 18.25 -2.95
C TRP A 208 13.52 18.67 -4.14
N SER A 209 14.83 18.94 -3.93
CA SER A 209 15.73 19.28 -5.03
C SER A 209 15.89 18.14 -6.05
N LYS A 210 15.62 16.90 -5.62
CA LYS A 210 15.67 15.70 -6.47
C LYS A 210 14.37 15.43 -7.23
N PHE A 211 13.26 16.10 -6.92
CA PHE A 211 11.94 15.76 -7.47
C PHE A 211 11.90 15.92 -8.99
N GLN A 212 12.41 17.03 -9.51
CA GLN A 212 12.48 17.24 -10.96
C GLN A 212 13.44 16.24 -11.63
N ALA A 213 14.54 15.86 -10.95
CA ALA A 213 15.45 14.84 -11.48
C ALA A 213 14.77 13.47 -11.59
N TYR A 214 13.93 13.11 -10.61
CA TYR A 214 13.09 11.90 -10.65
C TYR A 214 12.06 11.94 -11.79
N LEU A 215 11.36 13.05 -12.02
CA LEU A 215 10.50 13.13 -13.21
C LEU A 215 11.31 12.97 -14.52
N ASN A 216 12.57 13.40 -14.53
CA ASN A 216 13.43 13.25 -15.70
C ASN A 216 14.12 11.86 -15.82
N SER A 217 13.98 10.96 -14.86
CA SER A 217 14.52 9.58 -14.97
C SER A 217 13.59 8.61 -15.69
N GLU A 218 12.33 9.01 -15.97
CA GLU A 218 11.32 8.11 -16.53
C GLU A 218 10.71 8.66 -17.83
N VAL A 219 10.60 7.81 -18.86
CA VAL A 219 10.04 8.15 -20.18
C VAL A 219 8.58 8.60 -20.10
N ARG A 220 7.79 8.06 -19.15
CA ARG A 220 6.39 8.48 -18.96
C ARG A 220 6.24 9.97 -18.62
N PHE A 221 7.29 10.63 -18.16
CA PHE A 221 7.30 12.08 -17.94
C PHE A 221 8.09 12.81 -19.04
N THR A 222 9.28 12.30 -19.42
CA THR A 222 10.12 13.01 -20.40
C THR A 222 9.55 13.03 -21.81
N SER A 223 8.67 12.09 -22.16
CA SER A 223 7.90 12.14 -23.41
C SER A 223 7.01 13.40 -23.49
N LEU A 224 6.45 13.87 -22.37
CA LEU A 224 5.65 15.09 -22.32
C LEU A 224 6.47 16.31 -22.75
N LYS A 225 7.73 16.41 -22.31
CA LYS A 225 8.64 17.51 -22.70
C LYS A 225 8.88 17.57 -24.21
N LYS A 226 8.89 16.41 -24.87
CA LYS A 226 9.13 16.31 -26.31
C LYS A 226 7.90 16.70 -27.12
N THR A 227 6.72 16.28 -26.66
CA THR A 227 5.47 16.47 -27.41
C THR A 227 4.74 17.77 -27.05
N PHE A 228 4.78 18.19 -25.78
CA PHE A 228 4.07 19.35 -25.24
C PHE A 228 4.96 20.13 -24.26
N PRO A 229 6.03 20.82 -24.73
CA PRO A 229 7.04 21.42 -23.86
C PRO A 229 6.51 22.47 -22.88
N GLN A 230 5.58 23.34 -23.33
CA GLN A 230 4.96 24.37 -22.47
C GLN A 230 4.11 23.75 -21.36
N ASP A 231 3.30 22.75 -21.70
CA ASP A 231 2.51 21.99 -20.73
C ASP A 231 3.40 21.23 -19.74
N ALA A 232 4.51 20.66 -20.22
CA ALA A 232 5.43 19.90 -19.38
C ALA A 232 6.02 20.77 -18.26
N GLU A 233 6.41 22.00 -18.56
CA GLU A 233 6.94 22.94 -17.57
C GLU A 233 5.92 23.24 -16.47
N ILE A 234 4.68 23.53 -16.87
CA ILE A 234 3.57 23.80 -15.93
C ILE A 234 3.26 22.56 -15.09
N LEU A 235 3.02 21.42 -15.75
CA LEU A 235 2.60 20.19 -15.07
C LEU A 235 3.69 19.62 -14.16
N PHE A 236 4.97 19.77 -14.50
CA PHE A 236 6.06 19.29 -13.64
C PHE A 236 6.17 20.09 -12.35
N LYS A 237 5.92 21.41 -12.43
CA LYS A 237 5.82 22.26 -11.24
C LYS A 237 4.60 21.90 -10.41
N GLU A 238 3.44 21.74 -11.03
CA GLU A 238 2.21 21.31 -10.34
C GLU A 238 2.36 19.94 -9.68
N ALA A 239 3.10 19.01 -10.29
CA ALA A 239 3.32 17.68 -9.73
C ALA A 239 4.14 17.76 -8.44
N GLU A 240 5.17 18.62 -8.41
CA GLU A 240 5.99 18.87 -7.23
C GLU A 240 5.18 19.56 -6.12
N GLU A 241 4.39 20.56 -6.47
CA GLU A 241 3.48 21.25 -5.54
C GLU A 241 2.44 20.28 -4.97
N ASN A 242 1.91 19.37 -5.79
CA ASN A 242 0.98 18.34 -5.34
C ASN A 242 1.64 17.33 -4.40
N ALA A 243 2.87 16.90 -4.68
CA ALA A 243 3.64 16.02 -3.80
C ALA A 243 3.91 16.69 -2.45
N LYS A 244 4.32 17.96 -2.43
CA LYS A 244 4.47 18.78 -1.21
C LYS A 244 3.17 18.91 -0.45
N TRP A 245 2.07 19.23 -1.14
CA TRP A 245 0.75 19.32 -0.53
C TRP A 245 0.36 18.01 0.17
N ARG A 246 0.52 16.87 -0.52
CA ARG A 246 0.17 15.55 0.03
C ARG A 246 1.05 15.17 1.23
N TYR A 247 2.37 15.36 1.12
CA TYR A 247 3.29 15.14 2.23
C TYR A 247 2.93 15.99 3.46
N ASN A 248 2.56 17.25 3.26
CA ASN A 248 2.14 18.13 4.35
C ASN A 248 0.82 17.67 5.00
N GLN A 249 -0.11 17.07 4.25
CA GLN A 249 -1.29 16.45 4.85
C GLN A 249 -0.92 15.27 5.75
N TYR A 250 -0.04 14.38 5.28
CA TYR A 250 0.45 13.26 6.10
C TYR A 250 1.17 13.76 7.35
N ARG A 251 1.99 14.81 7.24
CA ARG A 251 2.64 15.43 8.40
C ARG A 251 1.64 15.93 9.42
N ARG A 252 0.58 16.61 8.98
CA ARG A 252 -0.49 17.09 9.87
C ARG A 252 -1.10 15.93 10.62
N LEU A 253 -1.46 14.84 9.94
CA LEU A 253 -2.02 13.64 10.55
C LEU A 253 -1.06 13.00 11.56
N ALA A 254 0.23 12.89 11.23
CA ALA A 254 1.25 12.37 12.13
C ALA A 254 1.50 13.25 13.36
N THR A 255 1.20 14.55 13.29
CA THR A 255 1.34 15.49 14.42
C THR A 255 0.05 15.76 15.19
N ALA A 256 -1.12 15.46 14.63
CA ALA A 256 -2.43 15.91 15.13
C ALA A 256 -2.86 15.28 16.46
N PHE A 257 -2.09 14.34 17.02
CA PHE A 257 -2.41 13.70 18.28
C PHE A 257 -1.92 14.55 19.46
N ALA A 258 -2.77 15.46 19.92
CA ALA A 258 -2.69 16.00 21.26
C ALA A 258 -3.39 15.02 22.19
N THR A 259 -2.66 14.47 23.17
CA THR A 259 -3.28 13.81 24.32
C THR A 259 -4.09 14.86 25.06
N GLU A 260 -5.41 14.88 24.88
CA GLU A 260 -6.27 15.40 25.93
C GLU A 260 -6.04 14.51 27.15
N LYS A 261 -5.14 14.93 28.03
CA LYS A 261 -5.24 14.59 29.44
C LYS A 261 -6.62 15.11 29.85
N THR A 262 -7.53 14.18 30.08
CA THR A 262 -8.82 14.38 30.74
C THR A 262 -8.66 15.41 31.85
N ILE A 263 -9.41 16.52 31.75
CA ILE A 263 -9.65 17.45 32.86
C ILE A 263 -10.53 16.76 33.89
#